data_AF-A0A8T2PAC2-F1
#
_entry.id   AF-A0A8T2PAC2-F1
#
_cell.length_a   1.000
_cell.length_b   1.000
_cell.length_c   1.000
_cell.angle_alpha   90.00
_cell.angle_beta   90.00
_cell.angle_gamma   90.00
#
_symmetry.space_group_name_H-M   'P 1'
#
loop_
_entity.id
_entity.type
_entity.pdbx_description
1 polymer ?
#
loop_
_entity_poly.entity_id
_entity_poly.type
_entity_poly.pdbx_seq_one_letter_code
_entity_poly.pdbx_strand_id
1 'polypeptide(L)'
;MTVLDFTAYAGKLFSHFTVTLVTHLTTLLSTNRHEMEYNLYSNAEVTFSHLDQDADECFSKDSPSWTKTKCVITHNGWTLVLLAGLCFALLCGLTALGVLYVKKTNMSDFLEAQNMNLSASLSTVQQKLAATRPCRECDSGWKKHQGQCYFFSKEKKTWTQSHDYCLSVGAQLVIINGQQEQTFVSESIIETCWIGLSDLETEGQWYWVDGSSLNATETK
;
A
#
# COMPACT_ATOMS: atom_id res chain seq x y z
N MET A 1 12.75 33.27 12.23
CA MET A 1 12.37 33.36 13.66
C MET A 1 11.93 31.96 14.07
N THR A 2 12.69 31.37 15.00
CA THR A 2 12.53 30.04 15.65
C THR A 2 12.25 28.83 14.76
N VAL A 3 13.33 28.18 14.30
CA VAL A 3 13.31 26.74 13.95
C VAL A 3 13.49 25.98 15.27
N LEU A 4 12.49 25.20 15.66
CA LEU A 4 12.57 24.32 16.82
C LEU A 4 13.44 23.11 16.46
N ASP A 5 14.53 22.92 17.19
CA ASP A 5 15.51 21.85 17.03
C ASP A 5 14.88 20.48 17.41
N PHE A 6 14.31 19.78 16.44
CA PHE A 6 13.70 18.46 16.61
C PHE A 6 14.72 17.36 16.96
N THR A 7 16.01 17.59 16.69
CA THR A 7 17.10 16.63 16.96
C THR A 7 17.41 16.50 18.45
N ALA A 8 17.23 17.58 19.24
CA ALA A 8 17.42 17.56 20.69
C ALA A 8 16.28 16.87 21.45
N TYR A 9 15.06 16.87 20.89
CA TYR A 9 13.90 16.23 21.51
C TYR A 9 13.89 14.70 21.30
N ALA A 10 14.32 14.22 20.12
CA ALA A 10 14.38 12.79 19.82
C ALA A 10 15.40 12.03 20.70
N GLY A 11 16.56 12.62 20.99
CA GLY A 11 17.58 12.00 21.86
C GLY A 11 17.13 11.85 23.31
N LYS A 12 16.39 12.85 23.84
CA LYS A 12 15.81 12.77 25.20
C LYS A 12 14.63 11.80 25.26
N LEU A 13 13.80 11.73 24.22
CA LEU A 13 12.72 10.75 24.15
C LEU A 13 13.25 9.32 24.10
N PHE A 14 14.30 9.06 23.31
CA PHE A 14 14.87 7.73 23.15
C PHE A 14 15.51 7.21 24.45
N SER A 15 16.26 8.06 25.16
CA SER A 15 16.83 7.71 26.47
C SER A 15 15.76 7.44 27.53
N HIS A 16 14.67 8.21 27.54
CA HIS A 16 13.59 8.02 28.50
C HIS A 16 12.79 6.75 28.17
N PHE A 17 12.52 6.48 26.89
CA PHE A 17 11.85 5.26 26.45
C PHE A 17 12.66 4.00 26.76
N THR A 18 13.98 4.01 26.58
CA THR A 18 14.81 2.85 26.91
C THR A 18 14.84 2.58 28.41
N VAL A 19 14.88 3.62 29.24
CA VAL A 19 14.87 3.45 30.71
C VAL A 19 13.49 2.99 31.18
N THR A 20 12.41 3.58 30.68
CA THR A 20 11.03 3.15 31.01
C THR A 20 10.72 1.74 30.51
N LEU A 21 11.23 1.34 29.34
CA LEU A 21 11.06 0.00 28.80
C LEU A 21 11.86 -1.03 29.60
N VAL A 22 13.10 -0.72 29.99
CA VAL A 22 13.90 -1.60 30.84
C VAL A 22 13.26 -1.74 32.22
N THR A 23 12.78 -0.66 32.83
CA THR A 23 12.10 -0.74 34.13
C THR A 23 10.74 -1.43 34.04
N HIS A 24 9.96 -1.23 32.99
CA HIS A 24 8.73 -1.99 32.76
C HIS A 24 9.00 -3.46 32.46
N LEU A 25 10.05 -3.80 31.71
CA LEU A 25 10.42 -5.19 31.45
C LEU A 25 10.90 -5.87 32.73
N THR A 26 11.71 -5.21 33.56
CA THR A 26 12.10 -5.77 34.87
C THR A 26 10.91 -5.91 35.81
N THR A 27 9.95 -4.99 35.75
CA THR A 27 8.73 -5.04 36.58
C THR A 27 7.76 -6.11 36.06
N LEU A 28 7.54 -6.24 34.76
CA LEU A 28 6.74 -7.29 34.13
C LEU A 28 7.37 -8.68 34.31
N LEU A 29 8.69 -8.79 34.31
CA LEU A 29 9.40 -10.02 34.66
C LEU A 29 9.31 -10.34 36.17
N SER A 30 9.11 -9.34 37.04
CA SER A 30 8.82 -9.55 38.46
C SER A 30 7.34 -9.87 38.75
N THR A 31 6.41 -9.33 37.97
CA THR A 31 4.96 -9.58 38.16
C THR A 31 4.54 -10.91 37.52
N ASN A 32 5.05 -11.25 36.33
CA ASN A 32 4.83 -12.58 35.72
C ASN A 32 5.49 -13.71 36.52
N ARG A 33 6.51 -13.41 37.34
CA ARG A 33 7.11 -14.36 38.27
C ARG A 33 6.12 -14.78 39.36
N HIS A 34 5.29 -13.86 39.85
CA HIS A 34 4.29 -14.17 40.88
C HIS A 34 3.03 -14.87 40.35
N GLU A 35 2.68 -14.69 39.07
CA GLU A 35 1.47 -15.28 38.49
C GLU A 35 1.71 -16.65 37.82
N MET A 36 2.95 -16.95 37.41
CA MET A 36 3.33 -18.29 36.93
C MET A 36 3.57 -19.31 38.06
N GLU A 37 3.86 -18.87 39.29
CA GLU A 37 3.99 -19.76 40.46
C GLU A 37 2.67 -20.41 40.87
N TYR A 38 1.52 -19.75 40.62
CA TYR A 38 0.21 -20.24 41.05
C TYR A 38 -0.33 -21.39 40.16
N ASN A 39 -0.06 -21.36 38.85
CA ASN A 39 -0.69 -22.29 37.90
C ASN A 39 0.09 -23.58 37.63
N LEU A 40 1.31 -23.72 38.16
CA LEU A 40 2.09 -24.97 38.11
C LEU A 40 1.89 -25.85 39.37
N TYR A 41 1.29 -25.32 40.43
CA TYR A 41 1.12 -26.00 41.72
C TYR A 41 -0.08 -26.96 41.79
N SER A 42 -0.91 -27.04 40.76
CA SER A 42 -2.16 -27.84 40.80
C SER A 42 -2.00 -29.31 40.38
N ASN A 43 -0.92 -29.71 39.69
CA ASN A 43 -0.92 -30.99 38.94
C ASN A 43 0.27 -31.92 39.18
N ALA A 44 1.03 -31.76 40.27
CA ALA A 44 2.12 -32.71 40.59
C ALA A 44 2.13 -33.03 42.09
N GLU A 45 1.29 -33.99 42.46
CA GLU A 45 1.32 -34.62 43.77
C GLU A 45 2.53 -35.57 43.85
N VAL A 46 3.70 -35.02 44.14
CA VAL A 46 4.87 -35.78 44.61
C VAL A 46 5.42 -35.04 45.82
N THR A 47 5.24 -35.67 46.98
CA THR A 47 5.61 -35.20 48.31
C THR A 47 7.04 -34.67 48.40
N PHE A 48 7.21 -33.38 48.64
CA PHE A 48 8.38 -32.82 49.32
C PHE A 48 7.95 -31.62 50.17
N SER A 49 8.09 -31.75 51.49
CA SER A 49 7.76 -30.74 52.49
C SER A 49 8.82 -29.64 52.53
N HIS A 50 8.38 -28.37 52.45
CA HIS A 50 9.13 -27.13 52.69
C HIS A 50 10.39 -26.89 51.83
N LEU A 51 10.30 -25.95 50.88
CA LEU A 51 11.46 -25.27 50.31
C LEU A 51 11.37 -23.78 50.64
N ASP A 52 12.29 -23.40 51.52
CA ASP A 52 12.61 -22.05 51.96
C ASP A 52 13.43 -21.33 50.89
N GLN A 53 13.49 -20.01 50.99
CA GLN A 53 13.84 -19.06 49.93
C GLN A 53 15.35 -18.93 49.62
N ASP A 54 16.12 -20.02 49.71
CA ASP A 54 17.59 -20.04 49.53
C ASP A 54 18.14 -21.42 49.03
N ALA A 55 17.55 -22.00 47.98
CA ALA A 55 17.92 -23.36 47.53
C ALA A 55 19.15 -23.41 46.59
N ASP A 56 20.35 -23.29 47.19
CA ASP A 56 21.64 -23.69 46.60
C ASP A 56 22.04 -25.13 47.03
N GLU A 57 21.15 -25.99 47.55
CA GLU A 57 21.53 -27.28 48.18
C GLU A 57 20.82 -28.50 47.57
N CYS A 58 21.59 -29.52 47.14
CA CYS A 58 21.11 -30.83 46.70
C CYS A 58 21.56 -31.89 47.72
N PHE A 59 20.67 -32.83 48.09
CA PHE A 59 20.99 -33.90 49.05
C PHE A 59 21.47 -35.18 48.36
N SER A 60 22.68 -35.64 48.68
CA SER A 60 23.17 -37.00 48.36
C SER A 60 23.07 -37.91 49.60
N LYS A 61 22.77 -39.20 49.39
CA LYS A 61 22.51 -40.18 50.45
C LYS A 61 23.68 -41.16 50.59
N ASP A 62 24.71 -40.78 51.35
CA ASP A 62 25.81 -41.68 51.73
C ASP A 62 26.00 -41.74 53.25
N SER A 63 25.12 -42.47 53.95
CA SER A 63 25.25 -42.92 55.37
C SER A 63 25.50 -41.84 56.47
N PRO A 64 25.35 -42.23 57.76
CA PRO A 64 24.19 -41.95 58.60
C PRO A 64 23.99 -40.48 59.06
N SER A 65 24.68 -39.50 58.47
CA SER A 65 24.56 -38.08 58.81
C SER A 65 24.30 -37.21 57.58
N TRP A 66 23.20 -36.46 57.60
CA TRP A 66 22.87 -35.45 56.59
C TRP A 66 23.98 -34.39 56.55
N THR A 67 24.71 -34.27 55.44
CA THR A 67 25.67 -33.18 55.21
C THR A 67 25.15 -32.27 54.11
N LYS A 68 25.05 -30.97 54.42
CA LYS A 68 24.66 -29.93 53.46
C LYS A 68 25.75 -29.79 52.41
N THR A 69 25.43 -30.06 51.16
CA THR A 69 26.35 -29.80 50.03
C THR A 69 25.70 -28.81 49.09
N LYS A 70 26.41 -27.70 48.84
CA LYS A 70 25.98 -26.69 47.88
C LYS A 70 25.98 -27.27 46.46
N CYS A 71 24.82 -27.31 45.83
CA CYS A 71 24.61 -27.66 44.44
C CYS A 71 24.81 -26.42 43.58
N VAL A 72 26.07 -26.15 43.23
CA VAL A 72 26.38 -25.09 42.28
C VAL A 72 25.99 -25.60 40.89
N ILE A 73 24.92 -25.06 40.30
CA ILE A 73 24.66 -25.22 38.87
C ILE A 73 25.82 -24.52 38.15
N THR A 74 26.83 -25.29 37.78
CA THR A 74 27.97 -24.80 37.01
C THR A 74 27.47 -24.54 35.59
N HIS A 75 27.03 -23.32 35.32
CA HIS A 75 26.87 -22.89 33.94
C HIS A 75 28.25 -22.95 33.29
N ASN A 76 28.42 -23.89 32.36
CA ASN A 76 29.59 -23.90 31.48
C ASN A 76 29.70 -22.50 30.89
N GLY A 77 30.81 -21.78 31.13
CA GLY A 77 30.95 -20.37 30.70
C GLY A 77 30.64 -20.17 29.20
N TRP A 78 30.85 -21.23 28.42
CA TRP A 78 30.45 -21.35 27.02
C TRP A 78 28.96 -21.12 26.75
N THR A 79 28.05 -21.59 27.62
CA THR A 79 26.60 -21.40 27.45
C THR A 79 26.21 -19.92 27.55
N LEU A 80 26.83 -19.17 28.47
CA LEU A 80 26.59 -17.73 28.60
C LEU A 80 27.13 -16.95 27.39
N VAL A 81 28.29 -17.36 26.88
CA VAL A 81 28.88 -16.77 25.66
C VAL A 81 28.00 -17.00 24.45
N LEU A 82 27.44 -18.20 24.29
CA LEU A 82 26.52 -18.53 23.18
C LEU A 82 25.22 -17.74 23.28
N LEU A 83 24.61 -17.63 24.47
CA LEU A 83 23.39 -16.84 24.68
C LEU A 83 23.62 -15.36 24.44
N ALA A 84 24.74 -14.80 24.90
CA ALA A 84 25.12 -13.42 24.64
C ALA A 84 25.32 -13.17 23.14
N GLY A 85 25.96 -14.10 22.42
CA GLY A 85 26.16 -14.03 20.97
C GLY A 85 24.84 -14.07 20.19
N LEU A 86 23.91 -14.95 20.56
CA LEU A 86 22.58 -15.01 19.94
C LEU A 86 21.78 -13.73 20.19
N CYS A 87 21.81 -13.21 21.42
CA CYS A 87 21.14 -11.95 21.75
C CYS A 87 21.70 -10.79 20.92
N PHE A 88 23.03 -10.68 20.81
CA PHE A 88 23.66 -9.67 19.97
C PHE A 88 23.28 -9.81 18.50
N ALA A 89 23.29 -11.02 17.95
CA ALA A 89 22.90 -11.28 16.56
C ALA A 89 21.43 -10.89 16.29
N LEU A 90 20.51 -11.19 17.22
CA LEU A 90 19.11 -10.80 17.12
C LEU A 90 18.93 -9.27 17.20
N LEU A 91 19.65 -8.60 18.10
CA LEU A 91 19.61 -7.14 18.20
C LEU A 91 20.15 -6.46 16.93
N CYS A 92 21.25 -6.97 16.37
CA CYS A 92 21.77 -6.52 15.08
C CYS A 92 20.78 -6.77 13.94
N GLY A 93 20.12 -7.94 13.92
CA GLY A 93 19.10 -8.27 12.94
C GLY A 93 17.90 -7.31 13.00
N LEU A 94 17.37 -7.06 14.20
CA LEU A 94 16.22 -6.18 14.40
C LEU A 94 16.54 -4.72 14.02
N THR A 95 17.73 -4.23 14.38
CA THR A 95 18.15 -2.87 14.00
C THR A 95 18.33 -2.72 12.49
N ALA A 96 18.95 -3.69 11.82
CA ALA A 96 19.07 -3.69 10.36
C ALA A 96 17.71 -3.76 9.64
N LEU A 97 16.80 -4.61 10.12
CA LEU A 97 15.43 -4.70 9.60
C LEU A 97 14.67 -3.37 9.78
N GLY A 98 14.79 -2.73 10.94
CA GLY A 98 14.20 -1.41 11.19
C GLY A 98 14.70 -0.35 10.20
N VAL A 99 16.01 -0.29 9.93
CA VAL A 99 16.59 0.64 8.95
C VAL A 99 16.08 0.38 7.53
N LEU A 100 15.99 -0.88 7.11
CA LEU A 100 15.46 -1.26 5.79
C LEU A 100 13.97 -0.93 5.67
N TYR A 101 13.19 -1.13 6.73
CA TYR A 101 11.78 -0.77 6.77
C TYR A 101 11.59 0.73 6.60
N VAL A 102 12.30 1.57 7.37
CA VAL A 102 12.25 3.03 7.26
C VAL A 102 12.69 3.52 5.87
N LYS A 103 13.73 2.90 5.29
CA LYS A 103 14.14 3.23 3.92
C LYS A 103 13.05 2.91 2.90
N LYS A 104 12.33 1.80 3.08
CA LYS A 104 11.24 1.38 2.20
C LYS A 104 10.02 2.29 2.32
N THR A 105 9.63 2.67 3.54
CA THR A 105 8.51 3.62 3.75
C THR A 105 8.84 4.98 3.16
N ASN A 106 10.02 5.54 3.45
CA ASN A 106 10.45 6.83 2.90
C ASN A 106 10.46 6.86 1.36
N MET A 107 10.82 5.74 0.71
CA MET A 107 10.77 5.62 -0.75
C MET A 107 9.32 5.56 -1.26
N SER A 108 8.43 4.83 -0.58
CA SER A 108 7.00 4.78 -0.92
C SER A 108 6.37 6.16 -0.84
N ASP A 109 6.61 6.88 0.27
CA ASP A 109 6.08 8.22 0.51
C ASP A 109 6.59 9.22 -0.55
N PHE A 110 7.86 9.11 -0.94
CA PHE A 110 8.43 9.91 -2.02
C PHE A 110 7.80 9.61 -3.38
N LEU A 111 7.56 8.32 -3.69
CA LEU A 111 6.90 7.90 -4.91
C LEU A 111 5.45 8.41 -4.97
N GLU A 112 4.73 8.36 -3.86
CA GLU A 112 3.37 8.92 -3.77
C GLU A 112 3.37 10.45 -3.94
N ALA A 113 4.32 11.16 -3.33
CA ALA A 113 4.47 12.60 -3.50
C ALA A 113 4.78 12.99 -4.97
N GLN A 114 5.68 12.24 -5.62
CA GLN A 114 5.96 12.42 -7.06
C GLN A 114 4.73 12.13 -7.92
N ASN A 115 3.98 11.08 -7.60
CA ASN A 115 2.76 10.71 -8.32
C ASN A 115 1.66 11.79 -8.20
N MET A 116 1.49 12.37 -7.00
CA MET A 116 0.59 13.50 -6.79
C MET A 116 1.03 14.76 -7.56
N ASN A 117 2.33 15.04 -7.61
CA ASN A 117 2.83 16.18 -8.38
C ASN A 117 2.63 15.98 -9.90
N LEU A 118 2.81 14.74 -10.38
CA LEU A 118 2.56 14.39 -11.78
C LEU A 118 1.08 14.47 -12.13
N SER A 119 0.18 13.97 -11.28
CA SER A 119 -1.27 14.03 -11.51
C SER A 119 -1.79 15.47 -11.49
N ALA A 120 -1.26 16.32 -10.59
CA ALA A 120 -1.55 17.76 -10.56
C ALA A 120 -1.01 18.50 -11.81
N SER A 121 0.17 18.12 -12.28
CA SER A 121 0.74 18.67 -13.52
C SER A 121 -0.10 18.26 -14.74
N LEU A 122 -0.54 17.00 -14.80
CA LEU A 122 -1.40 16.49 -15.86
C LEU A 122 -2.74 17.22 -15.90
N SER A 123 -3.41 17.37 -14.74
CA SER A 123 -4.69 18.09 -14.67
C SER A 123 -4.54 19.56 -15.07
N THR A 124 -3.44 20.21 -14.67
CA THR A 124 -3.10 21.58 -15.09
C THR A 124 -2.89 21.69 -16.59
N VAL A 125 -2.19 20.73 -17.20
CA VAL A 125 -1.99 20.68 -18.67
C VAL A 125 -3.31 20.43 -19.39
N GLN A 126 -4.16 19.52 -18.89
CA GLN A 126 -5.50 19.27 -19.45
C GLN A 126 -6.38 20.52 -19.37
N GLN A 127 -6.36 21.24 -18.24
CA GLN A 127 -7.10 22.48 -18.07
C GLN A 127 -6.57 23.58 -18.99
N LYS A 128 -5.24 23.73 -19.09
CA LYS A 128 -4.63 24.66 -20.04
C LYS A 128 -4.95 24.28 -21.47
N LEU A 129 -4.97 23.01 -21.83
CA LEU A 129 -5.35 22.56 -23.17
C LEU A 129 -6.84 22.84 -23.46
N ALA A 130 -7.72 22.70 -22.47
CA ALA A 130 -9.12 23.08 -22.58
C ALA A 130 -9.29 24.61 -22.74
N ALA A 131 -8.50 25.40 -22.02
CA ALA A 131 -8.53 26.87 -22.11
C ALA A 131 -7.79 27.44 -23.33
N THR A 132 -6.80 26.71 -23.86
CA THR A 132 -5.95 27.11 -25.00
C THR A 132 -6.33 26.39 -26.28
N ARG A 133 -7.37 25.54 -26.29
CA ARG A 133 -8.07 25.29 -27.56
C ARG A 133 -8.64 26.65 -27.94
N PRO A 134 -8.13 27.33 -28.98
CA PRO A 134 -8.93 28.39 -29.56
C PRO A 134 -10.29 27.73 -29.84
N CYS A 135 -11.38 28.49 -29.72
CA CYS A 135 -12.59 28.15 -30.42
C CYS A 135 -12.19 27.94 -31.89
N ARG A 136 -11.75 26.74 -32.27
CA ARG A 136 -11.52 26.39 -33.65
C ARG A 136 -12.91 26.52 -34.23
N GLU A 137 -13.08 27.55 -35.02
CA GLU A 137 -14.18 27.58 -35.95
C GLU A 137 -14.07 26.29 -36.73
N CYS A 138 -15.18 25.53 -36.75
CA CYS A 138 -15.21 24.30 -37.51
C CYS A 138 -15.11 24.66 -38.99
N ASP A 139 -14.50 23.80 -39.79
CA ASP A 139 -14.43 24.00 -41.22
C ASP A 139 -15.84 24.14 -41.82
N SER A 140 -15.95 24.82 -42.96
CA SER A 140 -17.24 25.01 -43.62
C SER A 140 -17.94 23.66 -43.87
N GLY A 141 -19.21 23.57 -43.48
CA GLY A 141 -20.00 22.33 -43.57
C GLY A 141 -19.94 21.43 -42.33
N TRP A 142 -19.12 21.75 -41.33
CA TRP A 142 -19.08 21.07 -40.04
C TRP A 142 -19.95 21.80 -39.02
N LYS A 143 -20.62 21.04 -38.14
CA LYS A 143 -21.41 21.57 -37.03
C LYS A 143 -20.57 21.57 -35.74
N LYS A 144 -20.64 22.64 -34.96
CA LYS A 144 -19.95 22.75 -33.66
C LYS A 144 -20.86 22.34 -32.51
N HIS A 145 -20.38 21.47 -31.63
CA HIS A 145 -21.05 21.13 -30.38
C HIS A 145 -20.00 20.87 -29.28
N GLN A 146 -20.14 21.53 -28.12
CA GLN A 146 -19.24 21.38 -26.96
C GLN A 146 -17.73 21.47 -27.26
N GLY A 147 -17.34 22.32 -28.21
CA GLY A 147 -15.94 22.50 -28.58
C GLY A 147 -15.37 21.39 -29.49
N GLN A 148 -16.23 20.51 -30.01
CA GLN A 148 -15.92 19.55 -31.07
C GLN A 148 -16.65 19.93 -32.37
N CYS A 149 -16.13 19.41 -33.49
CA CYS A 149 -16.68 19.63 -34.83
C CYS A 149 -17.18 18.29 -35.39
N TYR A 150 -18.37 18.31 -35.98
CA TYR A 150 -19.07 17.13 -36.48
C TYR A 150 -19.42 17.30 -37.95
N PHE A 151 -19.04 16.31 -38.76
CA PHE A 151 -19.39 16.27 -40.18
C PHE A 151 -20.42 15.17 -40.44
N PHE A 152 -21.53 15.56 -41.07
CA PHE A 152 -22.60 14.64 -41.44
C PHE A 152 -22.53 14.39 -42.94
N SER A 153 -21.86 13.31 -43.33
CA SER A 153 -21.72 12.93 -44.74
C SER A 153 -23.09 12.60 -45.35
N LYS A 154 -23.31 13.03 -46.59
CA LYS A 154 -24.49 12.68 -47.38
C LYS A 154 -24.27 11.45 -48.27
N GLU A 155 -23.03 10.95 -48.33
CA GLU A 155 -22.68 9.81 -49.16
C GLU A 155 -22.93 8.49 -48.43
N LYS A 156 -23.56 7.54 -49.14
CA LYS A 156 -23.79 6.18 -48.64
C LYS A 156 -22.54 5.34 -48.87
N LYS A 157 -21.94 4.87 -47.78
CA LYS A 157 -20.73 4.05 -47.75
C LYS A 157 -20.94 2.88 -46.77
N THR A 158 -20.16 1.80 -46.91
CA THR A 158 -20.09 0.78 -45.86
C THR A 158 -19.42 1.36 -44.60
N TRP A 159 -19.58 0.71 -43.45
CA TRP A 159 -18.94 1.17 -42.21
C TRP A 159 -17.42 1.38 -42.41
N THR A 160 -16.74 0.40 -43.01
CA THR A 160 -15.29 0.46 -43.27
C THR A 160 -14.93 1.62 -44.20
N GLN A 161 -15.68 1.81 -45.29
CA GLN A 161 -15.45 2.93 -46.20
C GLN A 161 -15.72 4.30 -45.55
N SER A 162 -16.71 4.39 -44.67
CA SER A 162 -16.98 5.60 -43.89
C SER A 162 -15.85 5.88 -42.90
N HIS A 163 -15.35 4.86 -42.22
CA HIS A 163 -14.20 4.95 -41.32
C HIS A 163 -12.96 5.46 -42.05
N ASP A 164 -12.60 4.84 -43.18
CA ASP A 164 -11.45 5.24 -43.98
C ASP A 164 -11.58 6.67 -44.54
N TYR A 165 -12.80 7.05 -44.95
CA TYR A 165 -13.08 8.41 -45.40
C TYR A 165 -12.87 9.42 -44.26
N CYS A 166 -13.41 9.16 -43.07
CA CYS A 166 -13.21 10.02 -41.90
C CYS A 166 -11.71 10.21 -41.60
N LEU A 167 -10.93 9.13 -41.62
CA LEU A 167 -9.48 9.20 -41.43
C LEU A 167 -8.79 10.03 -42.52
N SER A 168 -9.22 9.90 -43.78
CA SER A 168 -8.63 10.63 -44.91
C SER A 168 -8.80 12.15 -44.81
N VAL A 169 -9.83 12.62 -44.09
CA VAL A 169 -10.09 14.06 -43.85
C VAL A 169 -9.61 14.52 -42.46
N GLY A 170 -8.77 13.72 -41.79
CA GLY A 170 -8.22 14.07 -40.47
C GLY A 170 -9.24 14.01 -39.33
N ALA A 171 -10.29 13.20 -39.49
CA ALA A 171 -11.34 12.98 -38.50
C ALA A 171 -11.48 11.48 -38.18
N GLN A 172 -12.50 11.13 -37.40
CA GLN A 172 -12.87 9.76 -37.09
C GLN A 172 -14.39 9.64 -37.06
N LEU A 173 -14.90 8.41 -37.15
CA LEU A 173 -16.31 8.16 -36.86
C LEU A 173 -16.63 8.56 -35.41
N VAL A 174 -17.83 9.10 -35.20
CA VAL A 174 -18.21 9.71 -33.91
C VAL A 174 -18.25 8.66 -32.79
N ILE A 175 -17.68 9.02 -31.65
CA ILE A 175 -17.78 8.28 -30.39
C ILE A 175 -18.74 9.05 -29.50
N ILE A 176 -19.80 8.40 -29.03
CA ILE A 176 -20.80 9.07 -28.20
C ILE A 176 -20.42 8.90 -26.73
N ASN A 177 -20.07 10.01 -26.07
CA ASN A 177 -19.58 10.01 -24.69
C ASN A 177 -20.67 10.33 -23.65
N GLY A 178 -21.89 10.62 -24.09
CA GLY A 178 -22.99 10.90 -23.17
C GLY A 178 -24.29 11.27 -23.86
N GLN A 179 -25.35 11.38 -23.05
CA GLN A 179 -26.71 11.62 -23.53
C GLN A 179 -26.86 12.92 -24.32
N GLN A 180 -26.15 13.98 -23.92
CA GLN A 180 -26.26 15.28 -24.59
C GLN A 180 -25.67 15.24 -26.01
N GLU A 181 -24.53 14.56 -26.17
CA GLU A 181 -23.91 14.33 -27.48
C GLU A 181 -24.81 13.42 -28.34
N GLN A 182 -25.35 12.35 -27.76
CA GLN A 182 -26.31 11.46 -28.44
C GLN A 182 -27.51 12.25 -28.98
N THR A 183 -28.12 13.11 -28.16
CA THR A 183 -29.26 13.94 -28.57
C THR A 183 -28.85 14.86 -29.71
N PHE A 184 -27.75 15.60 -29.59
CA PHE A 184 -27.26 16.50 -30.65
C PHE A 184 -27.01 15.78 -31.98
N VAL A 185 -26.38 14.61 -31.94
CA VAL A 185 -26.12 13.79 -33.13
C VAL A 185 -27.43 13.33 -33.74
N SER A 186 -28.37 12.82 -32.92
CA SER A 186 -29.67 12.34 -33.40
C SER A 186 -30.52 13.43 -34.07
N GLU A 187 -30.53 14.64 -33.52
CA GLU A 187 -31.25 15.80 -34.09
C GLU A 187 -30.57 16.35 -35.34
N SER A 188 -29.28 16.09 -35.51
CA SER A 188 -28.49 16.58 -36.64
C SER A 188 -28.53 15.67 -37.87
N ILE A 189 -28.96 14.43 -37.70
CA ILE A 189 -29.03 13.39 -38.73
C ILE A 189 -30.36 13.50 -39.49
N ILE A 190 -30.30 13.44 -40.82
CA ILE A 190 -31.49 13.42 -41.70
C ILE A 190 -31.83 11.98 -42.14
N GLU A 191 -30.81 11.17 -42.43
CA GLU A 191 -30.91 9.76 -42.80
C GLU A 191 -29.94 8.92 -41.98
N THR A 192 -30.16 7.62 -41.81
CA THR A 192 -29.28 6.73 -41.05
C THR A 192 -27.80 6.90 -41.43
N CYS A 193 -26.95 7.13 -40.41
CA CYS A 193 -25.51 7.37 -40.57
C CYS A 193 -24.72 6.35 -39.74
N TRP A 194 -23.51 6.02 -40.18
CA TRP A 194 -22.57 5.21 -39.41
C TRP A 194 -21.96 6.01 -38.26
N ILE A 195 -21.81 5.36 -37.11
CA ILE A 195 -21.08 5.85 -35.94
C ILE A 195 -19.85 4.98 -35.69
N GLY A 196 -18.97 5.39 -34.78
CA GLY A 196 -17.72 4.72 -34.50
C GLY A 196 -17.84 3.42 -33.71
N LEU A 197 -19.05 2.90 -33.50
CA LEU A 197 -19.27 1.67 -32.75
C LEU A 197 -19.35 0.47 -33.71
N SER A 198 -18.58 -0.58 -33.44
CA SER A 198 -18.57 -1.81 -34.25
C SER A 198 -18.16 -3.04 -33.43
N ASP A 199 -18.52 -4.22 -33.91
CA ASP A 199 -18.10 -5.53 -33.38
C ASP A 199 -17.30 -6.34 -34.42
N LEU A 200 -16.70 -5.65 -35.40
CA LEU A 200 -15.94 -6.26 -36.49
C LEU A 200 -14.77 -7.14 -36.03
N GLU A 201 -14.16 -6.81 -34.89
CA GLU A 201 -13.05 -7.59 -34.34
C GLU A 201 -13.52 -8.88 -33.65
N THR A 202 -14.66 -8.82 -32.96
CA THR A 202 -15.21 -9.95 -32.21
C THR A 202 -16.72 -9.80 -32.13
N GLU A 203 -17.43 -10.66 -32.87
CA GLU A 203 -18.89 -10.69 -32.92
C GLU A 203 -19.49 -10.69 -31.51
N GLY A 204 -20.43 -9.77 -31.26
CA GLY A 204 -21.08 -9.61 -29.96
C GLY A 204 -20.26 -8.83 -28.90
N GLN A 205 -19.05 -8.37 -29.22
CA GLN A 205 -18.27 -7.44 -28.40
C GLN A 205 -18.13 -6.09 -29.12
N TRP A 206 -18.81 -5.07 -28.61
CA TRP A 206 -18.85 -3.75 -29.23
C TRP A 206 -17.73 -2.86 -28.72
N TYR A 207 -16.97 -2.30 -29.66
CA TYR A 207 -15.89 -1.37 -29.44
C TYR A 207 -16.08 -0.09 -30.24
N TRP A 208 -15.69 1.02 -29.65
CA TRP A 208 -15.53 2.29 -30.32
C TRP A 208 -14.22 2.30 -31.14
N VAL A 209 -14.14 3.17 -32.15
CA VAL A 209 -12.93 3.35 -32.99
C VAL A 209 -11.68 3.78 -32.22
N ASP A 210 -11.78 4.19 -30.95
CA ASP A 210 -10.64 4.45 -30.06
C ASP A 210 -10.19 3.23 -29.24
N GLY A 211 -10.85 2.08 -29.45
CA GLY A 211 -10.60 0.82 -28.75
C GLY A 211 -11.34 0.68 -27.41
N SER A 212 -12.11 1.68 -26.98
CA SER A 212 -12.91 1.58 -25.75
C SER A 212 -14.12 0.66 -25.95
N SER A 213 -14.41 -0.18 -24.95
CA SER A 213 -15.60 -1.03 -24.97
C SER A 213 -16.85 -0.22 -24.64
N LEU A 214 -17.99 -0.54 -25.29
CA LEU A 214 -19.28 0.08 -24.99
C LEU A 214 -19.67 -0.01 -23.50
N ASN A 215 -19.29 -1.10 -22.82
CA ASN A 215 -19.63 -1.31 -21.41
C ASN A 215 -18.72 -0.52 -20.45
N ALA A 216 -17.61 0.05 -20.92
CA ALA A 216 -16.72 0.84 -20.08
C ALA A 216 -17.32 2.23 -19.74
N THR A 217 -18.32 2.69 -20.49
CA THR A 217 -18.94 4.02 -20.32
C THR A 217 -20.01 4.10 -19.22
N GLU A 218 -20.33 3.02 -18.49
CA GLU A 218 -21.28 3.06 -17.37
C GLU A 218 -20.68 3.58 -16.05
N THR A 219 -19.40 4.00 -16.04
CA THR A 219 -18.70 4.41 -14.81
C THR A 219 -18.02 5.79 -14.88
N LYS A 220 -18.58 6.75 -15.63
CA LYS A 220 -18.07 8.12 -15.63
C LYS A 220 -19.13 9.17 -15.31
#